data_AF-A0A5C7HMN9-F1
#
_entry.id   AF-A0A5C7HMN9-F1
#
_cell.length_a   1.000
_cell.length_b   1.000
_cell.length_c   1.000
_cell.angle_alpha   90.00
_cell.angle_beta   90.00
_cell.angle_gamma   90.00
#
_symmetry.space_group_name_H-M   'P 1'
#
loop_
_entity.id
_entity.type
_entity.pdbx_description
1 polymer ?
#
loop_
_entity_poly.entity_id
_entity_poly.type
_entity_poly.pdbx_seq_one_letter_code
_entity_poly.pdbx_strand_id
1 'polypeptide(L)'
;MLLLLRLLLGKMATNVVVQAPLDTPQAHYDVKLFNCWTFEDVQMSCNFVISGPREDATRIGSAGAVRRQTVDISPLRRVNQAIYLLTTGACESAFRNIKTIVECLADEPINAVKGSSNSYAIKKKDEIERVAKANR
;
A
#
# COMPACT_ATOMS: atom_id res chain seq x y z
N MET A 1 -15.35 22.37 -61.71
CA MET A 1 -15.96 21.05 -61.45
C MET A 1 -15.51 20.39 -60.15
N LEU A 2 -14.27 20.58 -59.64
CA LEU A 2 -13.85 20.02 -58.35
C LEU A 2 -14.18 20.85 -57.09
N LEU A 3 -14.36 22.18 -57.19
CA LEU A 3 -14.74 23.01 -56.03
C LEU A 3 -16.23 22.96 -55.67
N LEU A 4 -17.12 22.68 -56.63
CA LEU A 4 -18.57 22.63 -56.38
C LEU A 4 -19.01 21.33 -55.68
N LEU A 5 -18.31 20.21 -55.93
CA LEU A 5 -18.61 18.93 -55.28
C LEU A 5 -18.21 18.92 -53.79
N ARG A 6 -17.29 19.79 -53.38
CA ARG A 6 -16.80 19.91 -52.00
C ARG A 6 -17.71 20.73 -51.08
N LEU A 7 -18.62 21.53 -51.64
CA LEU A 7 -19.55 22.39 -50.89
C LEU A 7 -20.94 21.78 -50.67
N LEU A 8 -21.33 20.80 -51.50
CA LEU A 8 -22.66 20.17 -51.45
C LEU A 8 -22.75 18.95 -50.52
N LEU A 9 -21.63 18.29 -50.23
CA LEU A 9 -21.57 17.22 -49.21
C LEU A 9 -21.34 17.74 -47.78
N GLY A 10 -21.14 19.06 -47.62
CA GLY A 10 -20.83 19.70 -46.33
C GLY A 10 -22.04 20.10 -45.48
N LYS A 11 -23.26 19.70 -45.86
CA LYS A 11 -24.48 19.98 -45.10
C LYS A 11 -25.45 18.82 -45.25
N MET A 12 -25.40 17.82 -44.35
CA MET A 12 -26.59 17.07 -43.88
C MET A 12 -26.24 16.30 -42.61
N ALA A 13 -27.06 16.51 -41.58
CA ALA A 13 -27.35 15.62 -40.46
C ALA A 13 -26.15 15.17 -39.60
N THR A 14 -25.84 15.87 -38.50
CA THR A 14 -26.40 15.53 -37.16
C THR A 14 -26.57 14.03 -36.94
N ASN A 15 -25.47 13.36 -36.63
CA ASN A 15 -25.39 12.39 -35.56
C ASN A 15 -24.01 12.55 -34.95
N VAL A 16 -23.93 13.29 -33.84
CA VAL A 16 -22.77 13.22 -32.96
C VAL A 16 -22.86 11.84 -32.30
N VAL A 17 -22.42 10.82 -33.02
CA VAL A 17 -21.92 9.62 -32.37
C VAL A 17 -20.54 10.04 -31.86
N VAL A 18 -20.49 10.52 -30.62
CA VAL A 18 -19.28 10.39 -29.83
C VAL A 18 -19.07 8.89 -29.70
N GLN A 19 -18.35 8.31 -30.65
CA GLN A 19 -17.68 7.05 -30.42
C GLN A 19 -16.71 7.34 -29.27
N ALA A 20 -17.10 6.95 -28.06
CA ALA A 20 -16.15 6.79 -26.99
C ALA A 20 -14.97 6.00 -27.57
N PRO A 21 -13.71 6.44 -27.34
CA PRO A 21 -12.58 5.60 -27.70
C PRO A 21 -12.80 4.25 -27.03
N LEU A 22 -12.98 3.20 -27.84
CA LEU A 22 -12.82 1.82 -27.40
C LEU A 22 -11.33 1.55 -27.28
N ASP A 23 -10.66 2.38 -26.48
CA ASP A 23 -9.39 2.01 -25.88
C ASP A 23 -9.79 1.23 -24.65
N THR A 24 -9.50 -0.07 -24.67
CA THR A 24 -9.60 -0.95 -23.50
C THR A 24 -9.24 -0.15 -22.24
N PRO A 25 -10.08 -0.12 -21.18
CA PRO A 25 -9.67 0.48 -19.93
C PRO A 25 -8.30 -0.11 -19.62
N GLN A 26 -7.28 0.74 -19.48
CA GLN A 26 -5.89 0.36 -19.30
C GLN A 26 -5.72 -0.39 -17.98
N ALA A 27 -6.15 -1.64 -17.99
CA ALA A 27 -5.95 -2.63 -16.98
C ALA A 27 -4.81 -3.50 -17.49
N HIS A 28 -3.56 -3.08 -17.24
CA HIS A 28 -2.41 -3.96 -16.98
C HIS A 28 -1.07 -3.19 -16.95
N TYR A 29 -0.95 -2.15 -16.15
CA TYR A 29 0.37 -1.74 -15.64
C TYR A 29 0.75 -2.51 -14.35
N ASP A 30 -0.23 -3.19 -13.73
CA ASP A 30 -0.15 -3.66 -12.32
C ASP A 30 0.40 -5.07 -12.08
N VAL A 31 0.89 -5.78 -13.10
CA VAL A 31 1.61 -7.06 -12.90
C VAL A 31 3.03 -7.07 -13.44
N LYS A 32 3.43 -6.09 -14.26
CA LYS A 32 4.81 -6.04 -14.77
C LYS A 32 5.80 -5.44 -13.77
N LEU A 33 5.32 -4.79 -12.71
CA LEU A 33 6.18 -4.40 -11.58
C LEU A 33 6.51 -5.59 -10.65
N PHE A 34 5.64 -6.61 -10.61
CA PHE A 34 5.85 -7.84 -9.85
C PHE A 34 6.63 -8.92 -10.63
N ASN A 35 6.75 -8.81 -11.96
CA ASN A 35 7.38 -9.85 -12.79
C ASN A 35 8.92 -9.75 -12.93
N CYS A 36 9.56 -8.84 -12.19
CA CYS A 36 11.02 -8.77 -12.08
C CYS A 36 11.55 -9.34 -10.76
N TRP A 37 10.65 -9.88 -9.94
CA TRP A 37 10.95 -10.54 -8.69
C TRP A 37 11.51 -11.93 -9.09
N THR A 38 12.83 -12.09 -8.94
CA THR A 38 13.57 -13.37 -9.00
C THR A 38 13.93 -13.83 -7.59
N PHE A 39 13.80 -15.12 -7.23
CA PHE A 39 14.25 -15.89 -6.04
C PHE A 39 14.50 -15.18 -4.67
N GLU A 40 15.19 -14.05 -4.65
CA GLU A 40 15.31 -13.08 -3.54
C GLU A 40 13.95 -12.61 -2.98
N ASP A 41 12.86 -12.74 -3.73
CA ASP A 41 11.50 -12.32 -3.34
C ASP A 41 10.88 -13.16 -2.23
N VAL A 42 11.20 -14.46 -2.24
CA VAL A 42 10.80 -15.37 -1.16
C VAL A 42 11.50 -14.91 0.12
N GLN A 43 12.74 -14.45 0.01
CA GLN A 43 13.48 -13.86 1.12
C GLN A 43 12.88 -12.53 1.56
N MET A 44 12.40 -11.69 0.63
CA MET A 44 11.67 -10.45 0.96
C MET A 44 10.33 -10.73 1.68
N SER A 45 9.62 -11.80 1.32
CA SER A 45 8.40 -12.26 2.01
C SER A 45 8.69 -12.70 3.45
N CYS A 46 9.76 -13.47 3.68
CA CYS A 46 10.16 -13.83 5.04
C CYS A 46 10.72 -12.63 5.82
N ASN A 47 11.48 -11.75 5.16
CA ASN A 47 12.13 -10.63 5.78
C ASN A 47 11.20 -9.45 6.07
N PHE A 48 9.95 -9.38 5.64
CA PHE A 48 9.07 -8.32 6.15
C PHE A 48 8.54 -8.63 7.55
N VAL A 49 8.58 -9.89 8.00
CA VAL A 49 8.10 -10.30 9.34
C VAL A 49 8.86 -9.59 10.48
N ILE A 50 10.09 -9.11 10.23
CA ILE A 50 10.83 -8.25 11.18
C ILE A 50 10.16 -6.89 11.43
N SER A 51 9.22 -6.45 10.59
CA SER A 51 8.42 -5.25 10.86
C SER A 51 7.35 -5.47 11.94
N GLY A 52 7.06 -6.73 12.29
CA GLY A 52 6.14 -7.04 13.38
C GLY A 52 6.76 -6.75 14.75
N PRO A 53 6.03 -6.10 15.68
CA PRO A 53 6.52 -5.80 17.02
C PRO A 53 6.80 -7.08 17.82
N ARG A 54 7.81 -7.01 18.70
CA ARG A 54 8.18 -8.11 19.58
C ARG A 54 7.40 -8.11 20.89
N GLU A 55 7.23 -6.93 21.46
CA GLU A 55 6.53 -6.68 22.72
C GLU A 55 5.37 -5.71 22.46
N ASP A 56 4.25 -5.92 23.15
CA ASP A 56 3.10 -5.01 23.13
C ASP A 56 2.76 -4.58 24.57
N ALA A 57 2.01 -3.50 24.71
CA ALA A 57 1.55 -3.02 26.02
C ALA A 57 0.03 -3.20 26.12
N THR A 58 -0.40 -4.18 26.93
CA THR A 58 -1.83 -4.43 27.15
C THR A 58 -2.33 -3.63 28.34
N ARG A 59 -3.56 -3.12 28.19
CA ARG A 59 -4.27 -2.42 29.25
C ARG A 59 -4.75 -3.44 30.30
N ILE A 60 -4.14 -3.47 31.48
CA ILE A 60 -4.47 -4.39 32.59
C ILE A 60 -4.99 -3.60 33.80
N GLY A 61 -6.18 -4.00 34.27
CA GLY A 61 -6.83 -3.43 35.45
C GLY A 61 -8.34 -3.35 35.29
N SER A 62 -9.04 -3.27 36.42
CA SER A 62 -10.50 -3.16 36.46
C SER A 62 -10.93 -1.75 36.87
N ALA A 63 -12.01 -1.27 36.24
CA ALA A 63 -12.67 0.00 36.52
C ALA A 63 -11.76 1.25 36.48
N GLY A 64 -11.18 1.64 37.62
CA GLY A 64 -10.54 2.95 37.83
C GLY A 64 -9.02 2.97 37.93
N ALA A 65 -8.36 1.82 38.12
CA ALA A 65 -6.91 1.74 38.22
C ALA A 65 -6.37 0.87 37.09
N VAL A 66 -6.22 1.46 35.91
CA VAL A 66 -5.80 0.74 34.72
C VAL A 66 -4.41 1.17 34.30
N ARG A 67 -3.48 0.22 34.35
CA ARG A 67 -2.08 0.39 33.95
C ARG A 67 -1.81 -0.36 32.65
N ARG A 68 -0.78 0.06 31.92
CA ARG A 68 -0.27 -0.73 30.80
C ARG A 68 0.77 -1.69 31.37
N GLN A 69 0.63 -2.97 31.04
CA GLN A 69 1.62 -3.99 31.33
C GLN A 69 2.18 -4.50 30.02
N THR A 70 3.48 -4.70 29.98
CA THR A 70 4.15 -5.28 28.82
C THR A 70 3.87 -6.77 28.72
N VAL A 71 3.51 -7.21 27.52
CA VAL A 71 3.15 -8.60 27.19
C VAL A 71 3.86 -8.98 25.90
N ASP A 72 4.38 -10.21 25.84
CA ASP A 72 5.00 -10.74 24.63
C ASP A 72 3.95 -11.04 23.55
N ILE A 73 4.32 -10.78 22.28
CA ILE A 73 3.45 -11.06 21.13
C ILE A 73 3.67 -12.50 20.64
N SER A 74 2.57 -13.22 20.39
CA SER A 74 2.61 -14.54 19.75
C SER A 74 3.14 -14.45 18.31
N PRO A 75 3.87 -15.47 17.80
CA PRO A 75 4.44 -15.43 16.44
C PRO A 75 3.39 -15.17 15.35
N LEU A 76 2.20 -15.76 15.47
CA LEU A 76 1.11 -15.55 14.52
C LEU A 76 0.59 -14.10 14.55
N ARG A 77 0.45 -13.51 15.74
CA ARG A 77 0.03 -12.10 15.88
C ARG A 77 1.09 -11.16 15.30
N ARG A 78 2.39 -11.49 15.41
CA ARG A 78 3.47 -10.70 14.81
C ARG A 78 3.36 -10.64 13.29
N VAL A 79 3.07 -11.77 12.64
CA VAL A 79 2.86 -11.84 11.18
C VAL A 79 1.63 -11.04 10.76
N ASN A 80 0.49 -11.24 11.44
CA ASN A 80 -0.74 -10.52 11.12
C ASN A 80 -0.58 -9.00 11.31
N GLN A 81 0.12 -8.57 12.36
CA GLN A 81 0.40 -7.16 12.61
C GLN A 81 1.33 -6.56 11.55
N ALA A 82 2.35 -7.30 11.11
CA ALA A 82 3.27 -6.86 10.07
C ALA A 82 2.53 -6.62 8.73
N ILE A 83 1.67 -7.56 8.32
CA ILE A 83 0.86 -7.42 7.08
C ILE A 83 -0.06 -6.22 7.20
N TYR A 84 -0.75 -6.10 8.34
CA TYR A 84 -1.67 -4.99 8.59
C TYR A 84 -0.94 -3.64 8.46
N LEU A 85 0.18 -3.46 9.18
CA LEU A 85 0.94 -2.20 9.17
C LEU A 85 1.47 -1.84 7.77
N LEU A 86 1.91 -2.80 6.97
CA LEU A 86 2.34 -2.55 5.60
C LEU A 86 1.19 -2.08 4.71
N THR A 87 0.05 -2.77 4.76
CA THR A 87 -1.12 -2.40 3.96
C THR A 87 -1.70 -1.04 4.38
N THR A 88 -1.77 -0.75 5.68
CA THR A 88 -2.18 0.56 6.19
C THR A 88 -1.21 1.65 5.74
N GLY A 89 0.10 1.42 5.85
CA GLY A 89 1.12 2.38 5.43
C GLY A 89 1.09 2.69 3.93
N ALA A 90 0.84 1.67 3.10
CA ALA A 90 0.67 1.84 1.66
C ALA A 90 -0.60 2.66 1.33
N CYS A 91 -1.71 2.38 2.01
CA CYS A 91 -2.96 3.13 1.86
C CYS A 91 -2.83 4.60 2.30
N GLU A 92 -2.19 4.85 3.45
CA GLU A 92 -1.98 6.21 3.97
C GLU A 92 -1.03 7.02 3.07
N SER A 93 0.00 6.38 2.50
CA SER A 93 0.97 7.03 1.61
C SER A 93 0.45 7.31 0.21
N ALA A 94 -0.51 6.51 -0.25
CA ALA A 94 -1.22 6.73 -1.51
C ALA A 94 -2.34 7.78 -1.37
N PHE A 95 -2.85 8.02 -0.16
CA PHE A 95 -3.94 8.95 0.04
C PHE A 95 -3.50 10.39 -0.26
N ARG A 96 -4.18 11.03 -1.23
CA ARG A 96 -3.89 12.39 -1.74
C ARG A 96 -2.51 12.54 -2.42
N ASN A 97 -1.87 11.43 -2.76
CA ASN A 97 -0.62 11.43 -3.50
C ASN A 97 -0.87 11.13 -4.99
N ILE A 98 0.09 11.52 -5.84
CA ILE A 98 0.04 11.24 -7.29
C ILE A 98 0.41 9.78 -7.57
N LYS A 99 1.25 9.19 -6.71
CA LYS A 99 1.63 7.77 -6.78
C LYS A 99 0.41 6.86 -6.64
N THR A 100 0.35 5.82 -7.45
CA THR A 100 -0.73 4.82 -7.35
C THR A 100 -0.53 3.92 -6.12
N ILE A 101 -1.59 3.25 -5.68
CA ILE A 101 -1.52 2.35 -4.53
C ILE A 101 -0.52 1.21 -4.74
N VAL A 102 -0.34 0.77 -5.99
CA VAL A 102 0.56 -0.32 -6.36
C VAL A 102 2.03 0.11 -6.23
N GLU A 103 2.36 1.33 -6.62
CA GLU A 103 3.70 1.90 -6.44
C GLU A 103 4.05 2.09 -4.96
N CYS A 104 3.11 2.64 -4.18
CA CYS A 104 3.29 2.80 -2.73
C CYS A 104 3.43 1.43 -2.03
N LEU A 105 2.68 0.42 -2.47
CA LEU A 105 2.73 -0.94 -1.93
C LEU A 105 4.02 -1.67 -2.33
N ALA A 106 4.63 -1.36 -3.47
CA ALA A 106 5.93 -1.91 -3.85
C ALA A 106 7.08 -1.27 -3.06
N ASP A 107 7.02 0.04 -2.83
CA ASP A 107 8.04 0.80 -2.09
C ASP A 107 8.09 0.41 -0.59
N GLU A 108 6.94 0.19 0.04
CA GLU A 108 6.85 -0.10 1.48
C GLU A 108 7.62 -1.36 1.95
N PRO A 109 7.41 -2.57 1.39
CA PRO A 109 8.13 -3.78 1.81
C PRO A 109 9.63 -3.69 1.52
N ILE A 110 10.03 -3.05 0.41
CA ILE A 110 11.45 -2.82 0.08
C ILE A 110 12.11 -1.95 1.17
N ASN A 111 11.43 -0.91 1.63
CA ASN A 111 11.93 -0.04 2.70
C ASN A 111 11.89 -0.71 4.08
N ALA A 112 10.88 -1.54 4.34
CA ALA A 112 10.73 -2.29 5.58
C ALA A 112 11.86 -3.34 5.77
N VAL A 113 12.22 -4.09 4.72
CA VAL A 113 13.32 -5.06 4.77
C VAL A 113 14.67 -4.38 5.02
N LYS A 114 14.86 -3.18 4.47
CA LYS A 114 16.07 -2.37 4.73
C LYS A 114 16.11 -1.77 6.14
N GLY A 115 15.04 -1.91 6.93
CA GLY A 115 14.92 -1.26 8.24
C GLY A 115 14.91 0.27 8.16
N SER A 116 14.51 0.82 7.02
CA SER A 116 14.50 2.26 6.82
C SER A 116 13.35 2.90 7.60
N SER A 117 13.65 3.97 8.35
CA SER A 117 12.65 4.81 9.00
C SER A 117 11.75 5.55 8.02
N ASN A 118 11.89 5.37 6.71
CA ASN A 118 10.94 5.88 5.73
C ASN A 118 9.65 5.04 5.69
N SER A 119 9.73 3.75 6.01
CA SER A 119 8.56 2.85 6.04
C SER A 119 7.65 3.18 7.21
N TYR A 120 6.34 3.18 6.95
CA TYR A 120 5.33 3.32 8.00
C TYR A 120 5.39 2.17 9.03
N ALA A 121 5.58 0.94 8.55
CA ALA A 121 5.55 -0.25 9.40
C ALA A 121 6.66 -0.22 10.46
N ILE A 122 7.87 0.23 10.10
CA ILE A 122 9.00 0.35 11.02
C ILE A 122 8.76 1.44 12.07
N LYS A 123 8.30 2.63 11.64
CA LYS A 123 7.97 3.73 12.58
C LYS A 123 6.96 3.28 13.64
N LYS A 124 5.89 2.60 13.20
CA LYS A 124 4.83 2.16 14.09
C LYS A 124 5.27 1.02 15.00
N LYS A 125 6.08 0.10 14.49
CA LYS A 125 6.71 -0.96 15.28
C LYS A 125 7.57 -0.37 16.41
N ASP A 126 8.46 0.58 16.08
CA ASP A 126 9.36 1.20 17.05
C ASP A 126 8.59 1.98 18.12
N GLU A 127 7.48 2.64 17.74
CA GLU A 127 6.58 3.32 18.68
C GLU A 127 5.97 2.33 19.69
N ILE A 128 5.46 1.19 19.22
CA ILE A 128 4.87 0.15 20.07
C ILE A 128 5.91 -0.45 21.02
N GLU A 129 7.10 -0.78 20.50
CA GLU A 129 8.19 -1.33 21.32
C GLU A 129 8.71 -0.30 22.34
N ARG A 130 8.68 1.00 22.02
CA ARG A 130 9.01 2.07 22.97
C ARG A 130 8.01 2.14 24.12
N VAL A 131 6.72 2.01 23.82
CA VAL A 131 5.66 1.99 24.84
C VAL A 131 5.78 0.75 25.73
N ALA A 132 6.07 -0.41 25.14
CA ALA A 132 6.33 -1.65 25.89
C ALA A 132 7.54 -1.50 26.84
N LYS A 133 8.65 -0.92 26.37
CA LYS A 133 9.84 -0.71 27.19
C LYS A 133 9.61 0.23 28.37
N ALA A 134 8.76 1.24 28.21
CA ALA A 134 8.45 2.21 29.26
C ALA A 134 7.57 1.65 30.39
N ASN A 135 6.81 0.58 30.13
CA ASN A 135 5.89 -0.04 31.07
C ASN A 135 6.43 -1.37 31.64
N ARG A 136 7.73 -1.61 31.46
CA ARG A 136 8.44 -2.79 31.98
C ARG A 136 8.79 -2.63 33.45
#